data_AF-A0A1G5LP33-F1
#
_entry.id   AF-A0A1G5LP33-F1
#
_cell.length_a   1.000
_cell.length_b   1.000
_cell.length_c   1.000
_cell.angle_alpha   90.00
_cell.angle_beta   90.00
_cell.angle_gamma   90.00
#
_symmetry.space_group_name_H-M   'P 1'
#
loop_
_entity.id
_entity.type
_entity.pdbx_description
1 polymer ?
#
loop_
_entity_poly.entity_id
_entity_poly.type
_entity_poly.pdbx_seq_one_letter_code
_entity_poly.pdbx_strand_id
1 'polypeptide(L)'
;MILDNLAVHKSEKAAQCLKQRGAWFLFLPPFSPDLKPIEQAFAKIKAHLRKAEAQTFGALWRALGDICKLFEPQECWSFLKAAGYASV
;
A
#
# COMPACT_ATOMS: atom_id res chain seq x y z
N MET A 1 3.26 -9.30 -5.79
CA MET A 1 2.72 -8.58 -4.62
C MET A 1 3.86 -8.30 -3.66
N ILE A 2 4.08 -7.05 -3.30
CA ILE A 2 5.17 -6.63 -2.41
C ILE A 2 4.63 -6.56 -0.98
N LEU A 3 5.27 -7.24 -0.03
CA LEU A 3 4.81 -7.31 1.38
C LEU A 3 5.99 -7.23 2.34
N ASP A 4 5.73 -6.74 3.55
CA ASP A 4 6.70 -6.92 4.63
C ASP A 4 6.83 -8.39 5.06
N ASN A 5 7.87 -8.71 5.81
CA ASN A 5 8.23 -10.08 6.18
C ASN A 5 7.49 -10.62 7.42
N LEU A 6 6.33 -10.06 7.78
CA LEU A 6 5.54 -10.57 8.90
C LEU A 6 5.08 -12.01 8.63
N ALA A 7 5.09 -12.84 9.68
CA ALA A 7 4.72 -14.27 9.58
C ALA A 7 3.31 -14.48 9.01
N VAL A 8 2.37 -13.57 9.34
CA VAL A 8 0.98 -13.61 8.84
C VAL A 8 0.87 -13.45 7.32
N HIS A 9 1.89 -12.90 6.64
CA HIS A 9 1.90 -12.76 5.19
C HIS A 9 2.38 -14.02 4.45
N LYS A 10 2.88 -15.03 5.16
CA LYS A 10 3.47 -16.26 4.56
C LYS A 10 2.45 -17.38 4.37
N SER A 11 1.26 -17.04 3.87
CA SER A 11 0.21 -18.01 3.60
C SER A 11 0.48 -18.77 2.29
N GLU A 12 0.61 -20.10 2.38
CA GLU A 12 0.76 -20.97 1.22
C GLU A 12 -0.44 -20.89 0.28
N LYS A 13 -1.66 -20.86 0.83
CA LYS A 13 -2.90 -20.70 0.05
C LYS A 13 -2.87 -19.41 -0.77
N ALA A 14 -2.46 -18.29 -0.17
CA ALA A 14 -2.36 -17.03 -0.88
C ALA A 14 -1.27 -17.05 -1.97
N ALA A 15 -0.14 -17.71 -1.70
CA ALA A 15 0.94 -17.86 -2.68
C ALA A 15 0.48 -18.69 -3.90
N GLN A 16 -0.29 -19.75 -3.68
CA GLN A 16 -0.90 -20.54 -4.76
C GLN A 16 -1.89 -19.70 -5.59
N CYS A 17 -2.75 -18.90 -4.96
CA CYS A 17 -3.67 -18.00 -5.65
C CYS A 17 -2.96 -16.95 -6.52
N LEU A 18 -1.80 -16.44 -6.08
CA LEU A 18 -0.98 -15.53 -6.88
C LEU A 18 -0.33 -16.27 -8.05
N LYS A 19 0.22 -17.47 -7.81
CA LYS A 19 0.87 -18.27 -8.85
C LYS A 19 -0.09 -18.62 -9.98
N GLN A 20 -1.34 -18.93 -9.68
CA GLN A 20 -2.40 -19.16 -10.67
C GLN A 20 -2.66 -17.94 -11.58
N ARG A 21 -2.29 -16.73 -11.12
CA ARG A 21 -2.38 -15.47 -11.88
C ARG A 21 -1.04 -15.03 -12.48
N GLY A 22 -0.02 -15.89 -12.47
CA GLY A 22 1.33 -15.54 -12.95
C GLY A 22 2.10 -14.58 -12.05
N ALA A 23 1.68 -14.41 -10.79
CA ALA A 23 2.31 -13.52 -9.82
C ALA A 23 2.93 -14.29 -8.65
N TRP A 24 3.79 -13.61 -7.87
CA TRP A 24 4.41 -14.15 -6.67
C TRP A 24 4.52 -13.09 -5.57
N PHE A 25 4.89 -13.51 -4.35
CA PHE A 25 5.23 -12.60 -3.26
C PHE A 25 6.69 -12.16 -3.35
N LEU A 26 6.91 -10.85 -3.20
CA LEU A 26 8.20 -10.26 -2.92
C LEU A 26 8.20 -9.77 -1.47
N PHE A 27 8.87 -10.52 -0.59
CA PHE A 27 9.02 -10.14 0.81
C PHE A 27 10.20 -9.20 0.99
N LEU A 28 9.97 -8.09 1.70
CA LEU A 28 11.01 -7.11 1.97
C LEU A 28 11.96 -7.59 3.08
N PRO A 29 13.27 -7.24 3.03
CA PRO A 29 14.16 -7.45 4.16
C PRO A 29 13.66 -6.71 5.41
N PRO A 30 14.01 -7.18 6.62
CA PRO A 30 13.73 -6.45 7.85
C PRO A 30 14.25 -5.01 7.78
N PHE A 31 13.51 -4.08 8.40
CA PHE A 31 13.91 -2.66 8.52
C PHE A 31 14.24 -1.97 7.19
N SER A 32 13.53 -2.30 6.11
CA SER A 32 13.70 -1.69 4.78
C SER A 32 12.55 -0.72 4.43
N PRO A 33 12.42 0.44 5.11
CA PRO A 33 11.34 1.38 4.84
C PRO A 33 11.41 1.99 3.43
N ASP A 34 12.61 2.18 2.88
CA ASP A 34 12.81 2.75 1.53
C ASP A 34 12.24 1.85 0.42
N LEU A 35 12.07 0.56 0.71
CA LEU A 35 11.50 -0.43 -0.21
C LEU A 35 9.98 -0.58 -0.05
N LYS A 36 9.32 0.25 0.78
CA LYS A 36 7.87 0.20 0.99
C LYS A 36 7.17 1.33 0.21
N PRO A 37 6.69 1.10 -1.03
CA PRO A 37 6.04 2.14 -1.83
C PRO A 37 4.77 2.68 -1.17
N ILE A 38 4.14 1.90 -0.29
CA ILE A 38 2.90 2.26 0.39
C ILE A 38 3.07 3.38 1.42
N GLU A 39 4.28 3.63 1.92
CA GLU A 39 4.53 4.62 3.00
C GLU A 39 4.15 6.04 2.57
N GLN A 40 4.48 6.43 1.33
CA GLN A 40 4.12 7.74 0.78
C GLN A 40 2.61 7.90 0.62
N ALA A 41 1.93 6.86 0.12
CA ALA A 41 0.47 6.85 0.05
C ALA A 41 -0.17 6.96 1.44
N PHE A 42 0.36 6.25 2.43
CA PHE A 42 -0.13 6.32 3.81
C PHE A 42 0.13 7.68 4.45
N ALA A 43 1.23 8.36 4.14
CA ALA A 43 1.48 9.72 4.58
C ALA A 43 0.39 10.68 4.08
N LYS A 44 0.04 10.62 2.79
CA LYS A 44 -1.07 11.39 2.19
C LYS A 44 -2.40 11.05 2.84
N ILE A 45 -2.74 9.76 2.97
CA ILE A 45 -3.98 9.31 3.64
C ILE A 45 -4.08 9.88 5.06
N LYS A 46 -3.01 9.73 5.86
CA LYS A 46 -2.95 10.23 7.24
C LYS A 46 -3.14 11.75 7.30
N ALA A 47 -2.52 12.50 6.39
CA ALA A 47 -2.67 13.96 6.34
C ALA A 47 -4.13 14.37 6.09
N HIS A 48 -4.79 13.76 5.11
CA HIS A 48 -6.19 14.06 4.81
C HIS A 48 -7.15 13.57 5.91
N LEU A 49 -6.93 12.40 6.48
CA LEU A 49 -7.74 11.89 7.59
C LEU A 49 -7.66 12.78 8.83
N ARG A 50 -6.47 13.28 9.17
CA ARG A 50 -6.29 14.25 10.27
C ARG A 50 -7.09 15.53 10.02
N LYS A 51 -7.09 16.03 8.77
CA LYS A 51 -7.87 17.20 8.37
C LYS A 51 -9.39 16.96 8.39
N ALA A 52 -9.83 15.72 8.16
CA ALA A 52 -11.25 15.37 8.15
C ALA A 52 -11.88 15.30 9.55
N GLU A 53 -11.07 15.20 10.62
CA GLU A 53 -11.51 15.20 12.02
C GLU A 53 -12.67 14.24 12.31
N ALA A 54 -12.72 13.10 11.61
CA ALA A 54 -13.81 12.15 11.72
C ALA A 54 -13.77 11.42 13.08
N GLN A 55 -14.84 11.57 13.88
CA GLN A 55 -14.93 11.01 15.23
C GLN A 55 -15.78 9.74 15.33
N THR A 56 -16.30 9.24 14.21
CA THR A 56 -17.06 7.97 14.17
C THR A 56 -16.47 7.04 13.12
N PHE A 57 -16.61 5.74 13.34
CA PHE A 57 -16.15 4.73 12.39
C PHE A 57 -16.76 4.93 10.99
N GLY A 58 -18.08 5.20 10.92
CA GLY A 58 -18.76 5.44 9.64
C GLY A 58 -18.35 6.74 8.94
N ALA A 59 -17.99 7.78 9.69
CA ALA A 59 -17.41 9.00 9.10
C ALA A 59 -15.98 8.74 8.60
N LEU A 60 -15.17 8.03 9.39
CA LEU A 60 -13.79 7.66 9.03
C LEU A 60 -13.76 6.81 7.76
N TRP A 61 -14.64 5.81 7.65
CA TRP A 61 -14.74 4.93 6.47
C TRP A 61 -15.09 5.71 5.21
N ARG A 62 -16.07 6.61 5.29
CA ARG A 62 -16.46 7.48 4.16
C ARG A 62 -15.32 8.42 3.76
N ALA A 63 -14.70 9.08 4.75
CA ALA A 63 -13.56 9.95 4.50
C ALA A 63 -12.40 9.20 3.83
N LEU A 64 -12.08 7.99 4.29
CA LEU A 64 -11.06 7.14 3.67
C LEU A 64 -11.42 6.83 2.21
N GLY A 65 -12.68 6.46 1.94
CA GLY A 65 -13.15 6.21 0.58
C GLY A 65 -13.01 7.43 -0.35
N ASP A 66 -13.32 8.62 0.13
CA ASP A 66 -13.17 9.86 -0.64
C ASP A 66 -11.69 10.23 -0.84
N ILE A 67 -10.85 10.01 0.16
CA ILE A 67 -9.39 10.22 0.06
C ILE A 67 -8.76 9.27 -0.95
N CYS A 68 -9.20 8.01 -1.01
CA CYS A 68 -8.71 7.05 -2.00
C CYS A 68 -8.98 7.51 -3.44
N LYS A 69 -10.02 8.31 -3.69
CA LYS A 69 -10.31 8.90 -5.02
C LYS A 69 -9.36 10.03 -5.41
N LEU A 70 -8.55 10.53 -4.47
CA LEU A 70 -7.57 11.60 -4.73
C LEU A 70 -6.23 11.07 -5.28
N PHE A 71 -6.08 9.75 -5.43
CA PHE A 71 -4.87 9.13 -5.95
C PHE A 71 -4.95 9.01 -7.46
N GLU A 72 -4.05 9.72 -8.13
CA GLU A 72 -3.90 9.61 -9.59
C GLU A 72 -2.98 8.44 -9.94
N PRO A 73 -3.21 7.71 -11.05
CA PRO A 73 -2.35 6.61 -11.47
C PRO A 73 -0.87 7.00 -11.59
N GLN A 74 -0.59 8.21 -12.07
CA GLN A 74 0.78 8.72 -12.21
C GLN A 74 1.46 8.99 -10.86
N GLU A 75 0.70 9.41 -9.86
CA GLU A 75 1.19 9.58 -8.49
C GLU A 75 1.56 8.22 -7.90
N CYS A 76 0.68 7.22 -8.04
CA CYS A 76 0.94 5.84 -7.62
C CYS A 76 2.17 5.24 -8.31
N TRP A 77 2.35 5.48 -9.61
CA TRP A 77 3.54 5.06 -10.35
C TRP A 77 4.81 5.70 -9.78
N SER A 78 4.73 6.96 -9.35
CA SER A 78 5.86 7.67 -8.76
C SER A 78 6.29 7.08 -7.41
N PHE A 79 5.36 6.53 -6.62
CA PHE A 79 5.70 5.80 -5.39
C PHE A 79 6.47 4.51 -5.69
N LEU A 80 6.07 3.77 -6.72
CA LEU A 80 6.79 2.55 -7.15
C LEU A 80 8.19 2.88 -7.67
N LYS A 81 8.33 3.96 -8.45
CA LYS A 81 9.65 4.44 -8.91
C LYS A 81 10.55 4.82 -7.75
N ALA A 82 10.02 5.58 -6.78
CA ALA A 82 10.77 5.99 -5.60
C ALA A 82 11.28 4.81 -4.76
N ALA A 83 10.52 3.71 -4.73
CA ALA A 83 10.92 2.47 -4.04
C ALA A 83 11.73 1.50 -4.92
N GLY A 84 12.12 1.89 -6.14
CA GLY A 84 12.97 1.09 -7.04
C GLY A 84 12.25 -0.03 -7.80
N TYR A 85 10.92 -0.03 -7.86
CA TYR A 85 10.12 -1.09 -8.51
C TYR A 85 9.63 -0.75 -9.93
N ALA A 86 9.92 0.45 -10.40
CA ALA A 86 9.53 0.91 -11.73
C ALA A 86 10.65 1.76 -12.36
N SER A 87 10.83 1.64 -13.67
CA SER A 87 11.67 2.53 -14.48
C SER A 87 10.80 3.48 -15.31
N VAL A 88 11.47 4.38 -16.05
CA VAL A 88 10.87 5.44 -16.89
C VAL A 88 9.77 4.89 -17.78
#